data_AF-A0A453EPJ0-F1
#
_entry.id   AF-A0A453EPJ0-F1
#
_cell.length_a   1.000
_cell.length_b   1.000
_cell.length_c   1.000
_cell.angle_alpha   90.00
_cell.angle_beta   90.00
_cell.angle_gamma   90.00
#
_symmetry.space_group_name_H-M   'P 1'
#
loop_
_entity.id
_entity.type
_entity.pdbx_description
1 polymer ?
#
loop_
_entity_poly.entity_id
_entity_poly.type
_entity_poly.pdbx_seq_one_letter_code
_entity_poly.pdbx_strand_id
1 'polypeptide(L)'
;MIEAYLRANNMFVDCNEPQTGPVYSSDLELDLTTVEPSVAGPKRPHDRVPLKEMKSDWHACLGNEVGFKGYAVPKEQHNKIVKFDFHGQPAEITHGSVVLAAVCSSTNSSNPSVMIGAGLVAKKACELGLEVKPWVKTSLAPGSLVVTKYLEHR
;
A
#
# COMPACT_ATOMS: atom_id res chain seq x y z
N MET A 1 -13.09 29.23 19.07
CA MET A 1 -13.85 28.51 20.12
C MET A 1 -13.15 27.22 20.54
N ILE A 2 -12.89 26.27 19.63
CA ILE A 2 -12.24 24.98 19.97
C ILE A 2 -10.82 25.17 20.54
N GLU A 3 -9.97 25.92 19.84
CA GLU A 3 -8.59 26.17 20.31
C GLU A 3 -8.57 26.89 21.67
N ALA A 4 -9.33 27.97 21.82
CA ALA A 4 -9.43 28.71 23.07
C ALA A 4 -9.86 27.80 24.24
N TYR A 5 -10.81 26.89 24.01
CA TYR A 5 -11.21 25.88 24.99
C TYR A 5 -10.06 24.92 25.32
N LEU A 6 -9.36 24.36 24.33
CA LEU A 6 -8.26 23.43 24.55
C LEU A 6 -7.09 24.10 25.29
N ARG A 7 -6.76 25.35 24.95
CA ARG A 7 -5.73 26.13 25.64
C ARG A 7 -6.12 26.44 27.09
N ALA A 8 -7.37 26.84 27.33
CA ALA A 8 -7.86 27.09 28.70
C ALA A 8 -7.86 25.84 29.59
N ASN A 9 -7.87 24.64 29.01
CA ASN A 9 -7.89 23.37 29.73
C ASN A 9 -6.57 22.57 29.62
N ASN A 10 -5.48 23.18 29.15
CA ASN A 10 -4.17 22.54 28.98
C ASN A 10 -4.21 21.24 28.14
N MET A 11 -5.12 21.18 27.16
CA MET A 11 -5.28 20.06 26.21
C MET A 11 -4.80 20.42 24.79
N PHE A 12 -4.31 21.64 24.60
CA PHE A 12 -3.74 22.07 23.33
C PHE A 12 -2.25 21.75 23.30
N VAL A 13 -1.82 20.95 22.33
CA VAL A 13 -0.41 20.60 22.13
C VAL A 13 0.15 21.49 21.01
N ASP A 14 1.16 22.30 21.34
CA ASP A 14 1.95 23.03 20.36
C ASP A 14 3.29 22.31 20.13
N CYS A 15 3.46 21.76 18.92
CA CYS A 15 4.65 21.01 18.54
C CYS A 15 5.88 21.91 18.29
N ASN A 16 5.73 23.23 18.28
CA ASN A 16 6.84 24.19 18.10
C ASN A 16 7.38 24.74 19.42
N GLU A 17 6.66 24.53 20.52
CA GLU A 17 7.09 24.95 21.85
C GLU A 17 7.75 23.77 22.59
N PRO A 18 8.80 24.00 23.38
CA PRO A 18 9.37 22.95 24.22
C PRO A 18 8.36 22.56 25.31
N GLN A 19 7.62 21.48 25.06
CA GLN A 19 6.68 20.91 26.01
C GLN A 19 7.45 20.07 27.04
N THR A 20 7.16 20.25 28.34
CA THR A 20 7.31 19.14 29.30
C THR A 20 6.33 18.05 28.87
N GLY A 21 6.81 17.11 28.05
CA GLY A 21 5.99 16.02 27.54
C GLY A 21 5.33 15.23 28.67
N PRO A 22 4.19 14.58 28.39
CA PRO A 22 3.59 13.67 29.36
C PRO A 22 4.57 12.57 29.78
N VAL A 23 4.48 12.13 31.03
CA VAL A 23 5.30 11.01 31.54
C VAL A 23 4.64 9.70 31.08
N TYR A 24 5.29 9.01 30.15
CA TYR A 24 4.86 7.69 29.68
C TYR A 24 5.48 6.56 30.51
N SER A 25 4.90 5.35 30.43
CA SER A 25 5.48 4.15 31.04
C SER A 25 6.71 3.63 30.30
N SER A 26 6.84 3.97 29.03
CA SER A 26 7.90 3.54 28.12
C SER A 26 7.95 4.46 26.92
N ASP A 27 9.16 4.74 26.43
CA ASP A 27 9.39 5.54 25.24
C ASP A 27 9.87 4.67 24.07
N LEU A 28 9.37 4.97 22.87
CA LEU A 28 9.81 4.36 21.61
C LEU A 28 10.11 5.48 20.62
N GLU A 29 11.25 5.36 19.93
CA GLU A 29 11.70 6.35 18.96
C GLU A 29 11.69 5.77 17.55
N LEU A 30 11.33 6.61 16.57
CA LEU A 30 11.39 6.29 15.14
C LEU A 30 12.00 7.46 14.39
N ASP A 31 13.19 7.25 13.83
CA ASP A 31 13.81 8.20 12.91
C ASP A 31 13.14 8.11 11.53
N LEU A 32 12.41 9.15 11.14
CA LEU A 32 11.70 9.21 9.86
C LEU A 32 12.65 9.16 8.64
N THR A 33 13.93 9.48 8.80
CA THR A 33 14.92 9.38 7.72
C THR A 33 15.25 7.93 7.37
N THR A 34 14.98 7.00 8.28
CA THR A 34 15.18 5.55 8.07
C THR A 34 14.03 4.88 7.32
N VAL A 35 12.91 5.60 7.12
CA VAL A 35 11.71 5.05 6.48
C VAL A 35 11.93 4.90 4.97
N GLU A 36 11.72 3.69 4.46
CA GLU A 36 11.79 3.37 3.03
C GLU A 36 10.47 2.80 2.51
N PRO A 37 10.14 2.96 1.21
CA PRO A 37 8.96 2.37 0.60
C PRO A 37 8.91 0.86 0.83
N SER A 38 7.79 0.38 1.36
CA SER A 38 7.63 -1.01 1.79
C SER A 38 6.22 -1.51 1.51
N VAL A 39 6.07 -2.83 1.41
CA VAL A 39 4.78 -3.53 1.38
C VAL A 39 4.68 -4.44 2.61
N ALA A 40 3.48 -4.92 2.92
CA ALA A 40 3.25 -5.86 4.00
C ALA A 40 2.66 -7.17 3.47
N GLY A 41 3.17 -8.31 3.92
CA GLY A 41 2.64 -9.62 3.57
C GLY A 41 3.71 -10.73 3.44
N PRO A 42 3.35 -11.87 2.84
CA PRO A 42 2.13 -12.09 2.07
C PRO A 42 0.90 -12.50 2.89
N LYS A 43 1.05 -12.82 4.19
CA LYS A 43 -0.05 -13.38 5.01
C LYS A 43 -0.42 -12.57 6.26
N ARG A 44 0.40 -11.61 6.71
CA ARG A 44 0.13 -10.79 7.90
C ARG A 44 0.51 -9.32 7.69
N PRO A 45 -0.17 -8.37 8.36
CA PRO A 45 0.07 -6.93 8.19
C PRO A 45 1.39 -6.43 8.78
N HIS A 46 1.96 -7.11 9.78
CA HIS A 46 3.25 -6.75 10.38
C HIS A 46 4.46 -7.36 9.66
N ASP A 47 4.23 -8.18 8.62
CA ASP A 47 5.31 -8.75 7.80
C ASP A 47 5.81 -7.69 6.78
N ARG A 48 6.56 -6.70 7.26
CA ARG A 48 7.14 -5.63 6.44
C ARG A 48 8.18 -6.18 5.46
N VAL A 49 8.08 -5.77 4.20
CA VAL A 49 9.03 -6.09 3.13
C VAL A 49 9.42 -4.79 2.42
N PRO A 50 10.70 -4.38 2.43
CA PRO A 50 11.16 -3.26 1.63
C PRO A 50 10.82 -3.48 0.14
N LEU A 51 10.32 -2.45 -0.54
CA LEU A 51 9.82 -2.59 -1.92
C LEU A 51 10.91 -3.09 -2.88
N LYS A 52 12.17 -2.68 -2.64
CA LYS A 52 13.36 -3.14 -3.37
C LYS A 52 13.63 -4.65 -3.24
N GLU A 53 13.19 -5.26 -2.14
CA GLU A 53 13.37 -6.68 -1.81
C GLU A 53 12.14 -7.54 -2.12
N MET A 54 11.02 -6.93 -2.55
CA MET A 54 9.75 -7.62 -2.78
C MET A 54 9.89 -8.82 -3.73
N LYS A 55 10.70 -8.68 -4.80
CA LYS A 55 10.92 -9.77 -5.77
C LYS A 55 11.68 -10.95 -5.15
N SER A 56 12.74 -10.69 -4.38
CA SER A 56 13.51 -11.72 -3.70
C SER A 56 12.71 -12.40 -2.59
N ASP A 57 11.97 -11.63 -1.79
CA ASP A 57 11.10 -12.14 -0.73
C ASP A 57 10.01 -13.05 -1.30
N TRP A 58 9.36 -12.64 -2.41
CA TRP A 58 8.36 -13.45 -3.09
C TRP A 58 8.92 -14.78 -3.61
N HIS A 59 10.07 -14.76 -4.28
CA HIS A 59 10.69 -15.99 -4.78
C HIS A 59 11.10 -16.95 -3.65
N ALA A 60 11.60 -16.43 -2.53
CA ALA A 60 11.87 -17.24 -1.35
C ALA A 60 10.57 -17.85 -0.80
N CYS A 61 9.50 -17.06 -0.70
CA CYS A 61 8.19 -17.52 -0.23
C CYS A 61 7.62 -18.69 -1.04
N LEU A 62 7.90 -18.78 -2.36
CA LEU A 62 7.41 -19.90 -3.17
C LEU A 62 7.92 -21.24 -2.65
N GLY A 63 9.21 -21.36 -2.31
CA GLY A 63 9.84 -22.62 -1.93
C GLY A 63 9.82 -22.93 -0.42
N ASN A 64 9.70 -21.91 0.43
CA ASN A 64 9.67 -22.09 1.88
C ASN A 64 8.51 -23.00 2.33
N GLU A 65 8.71 -23.72 3.43
CA GLU A 65 7.68 -24.55 4.07
C GLU A 65 6.41 -23.74 4.35
N VAL A 66 5.26 -24.41 4.36
CA VAL A 66 3.97 -23.76 4.56
C VAL A 66 3.97 -23.00 5.89
N GLY A 67 3.91 -21.67 5.78
CA GLY A 67 3.96 -20.76 6.93
C GLY A 67 3.60 -19.35 6.52
N PHE A 68 3.86 -18.35 7.36
CA PHE A 68 3.53 -16.95 7.04
C PHE A 68 4.29 -16.41 5.82
N LYS A 69 5.49 -16.95 5.58
CA LYS A 69 6.41 -16.61 4.48
C LYS A 69 6.72 -17.82 3.59
N GLY A 70 5.75 -18.71 3.39
CA GLY A 70 5.98 -19.92 2.61
C GLY A 70 4.74 -20.58 2.02
N TYR A 71 4.89 -21.12 0.83
CA TYR A 71 3.85 -21.79 0.03
C TYR A 71 4.18 -23.25 -0.32
N ALA A 72 5.41 -23.71 -0.07
CA ALA A 72 5.89 -25.07 -0.36
C ALA A 72 5.64 -25.53 -1.81
N VAL A 73 5.80 -24.62 -2.77
CA VAL A 73 5.73 -24.94 -4.20
C VAL A 73 7.01 -25.66 -4.61
N PRO A 74 6.94 -26.84 -5.27
CA PRO A 74 8.10 -27.53 -5.80
C PRO A 74 8.89 -26.63 -6.77
N LYS A 75 10.23 -26.69 -6.73
CA LYS A 75 11.11 -25.81 -7.51
C LYS A 75 10.84 -25.91 -9.01
N GLU A 76 10.45 -27.09 -9.47
CA GLU A 76 10.12 -27.40 -10.87
C GLU A 76 8.88 -26.63 -11.34
N GLN A 77 8.03 -26.18 -10.41
CA GLN A 77 6.79 -25.45 -10.70
C GLN A 77 6.93 -23.93 -10.50
N HIS A 78 8.07 -23.41 -10.02
CA HIS A 78 8.23 -21.97 -9.76
C HIS A 78 8.04 -21.11 -11.01
N ASN A 79 8.41 -21.63 -12.18
CA ASN A 79 8.28 -20.94 -13.46
C ASN A 79 7.03 -21.38 -14.25
N LYS A 80 6.04 -21.99 -13.58
CA LYS A 80 4.82 -22.45 -14.24
C LYS A 80 4.06 -21.28 -14.86
N ILE A 81 3.73 -21.43 -16.14
CA ILE A 81 2.89 -20.51 -16.90
C ILE A 81 1.58 -21.23 -17.21
N VAL A 82 0.45 -20.56 -16.94
CA VAL A 82 -0.88 -21.04 -17.30
C VAL A 82 -1.49 -20.07 -18.30
N LYS A 83 -1.86 -20.61 -19.46
CA LYS A 83 -2.58 -19.87 -20.50
C LYS A 83 -4.08 -20.01 -20.29
N PHE A 84 -4.84 -18.95 -20.57
CA PHE A 84 -6.29 -18.95 -20.47
C PHE A 84 -6.91 -17.98 -21.49
N ASP A 85 -8.19 -18.18 -21.78
CA ASP A 85 -8.98 -17.23 -22.56
C ASP A 85 -9.64 -16.21 -21.61
N PHE A 86 -9.45 -14.93 -21.89
CA PHE A 86 -10.11 -13.84 -21.20
C PHE A 86 -10.98 -13.07 -22.20
N HIS A 87 -12.26 -13.44 -22.26
CA HIS A 87 -13.24 -12.82 -23.17
C HIS A 87 -12.83 -12.86 -24.65
N GLY A 88 -12.31 -14.00 -25.12
CA GLY A 88 -11.84 -14.17 -26.49
C GLY A 88 -10.42 -13.65 -26.73
N GLN A 89 -9.71 -13.18 -25.69
CA GLN A 89 -8.30 -12.81 -25.79
C GLN A 89 -7.41 -13.81 -25.05
N PRO A 90 -6.37 -14.37 -25.70
CA PRO A 90 -5.42 -15.24 -25.04
C PRO A 90 -4.58 -14.46 -24.03
N ALA A 91 -4.50 -14.99 -22.80
CA ALA A 91 -3.75 -14.40 -21.71
C ALA A 91 -2.91 -15.46 -20.97
N GLU A 92 -1.92 -15.01 -20.22
CA GLU A 92 -1.01 -15.88 -19.46
C GLU A 92 -0.80 -15.34 -18.04
N ILE A 93 -0.82 -16.25 -17.07
CA ILE A 93 -0.48 -15.97 -15.66
C ILE A 93 0.64 -16.88 -15.18
N THR A 94 1.41 -16.34 -14.24
CA THR A 94 2.51 -17.01 -13.52
C THR A 94 2.40 -16.76 -12.02
N HIS A 95 3.22 -17.43 -11.22
CA HIS A 95 3.35 -17.12 -9.80
C HIS A 95 3.74 -15.65 -9.58
N GLY A 96 2.94 -14.94 -8.77
CA GLY A 96 3.13 -13.51 -8.49
C GLY A 96 2.38 -12.58 -9.45
N SER A 97 1.63 -13.13 -10.41
CA SER A 97 0.74 -12.32 -11.25
C SER A 97 -0.32 -11.62 -10.40
N VAL A 98 -0.42 -10.30 -10.55
CA VAL A 98 -1.47 -9.50 -9.92
C VAL A 98 -2.79 -9.81 -10.63
N VAL A 99 -3.80 -10.19 -9.85
CA VAL A 99 -5.18 -10.45 -10.35
C VAL A 99 -6.20 -9.49 -9.73
N LEU A 100 -5.83 -8.81 -8.65
CA LEU A 100 -6.63 -7.82 -7.94
C LEU A 100 -5.73 -6.65 -7.58
N ALA A 101 -6.16 -5.44 -7.94
CA ALA A 101 -5.50 -4.20 -7.55
C ALA A 101 -6.55 -3.21 -7.06
N ALA A 102 -6.72 -3.14 -5.74
CA ALA A 102 -7.74 -2.34 -5.09
C ALA A 102 -7.11 -1.16 -4.33
N VAL A 103 -7.51 0.06 -4.66
CA VAL A 103 -7.27 1.23 -3.84
C VAL A 103 -8.48 1.41 -2.92
N CYS A 104 -8.36 0.88 -1.71
CA CYS A 104 -9.43 0.84 -0.71
C CYS A 104 -8.88 1.15 0.71
N SER A 105 -9.78 1.11 1.70
CA SER A 105 -9.54 1.46 3.13
C SER A 105 -9.52 2.95 3.44
N SER A 106 -10.15 3.32 4.56
CA SER A 106 -10.12 4.67 5.12
C SER A 106 -8.71 5.13 5.49
N THR A 107 -7.78 4.21 5.79
CA THR A 107 -6.40 4.54 6.16
C THR A 107 -5.67 5.33 5.07
N ASN A 108 -5.83 4.92 3.80
CA ASN A 108 -5.14 5.55 2.67
C ASN A 108 -6.09 6.46 1.86
N SER A 109 -7.34 6.04 1.69
CA SER A 109 -8.27 6.81 0.88
C SER A 109 -8.67 8.14 1.51
N SER A 110 -8.53 8.32 2.83
CA SER A 110 -8.77 9.61 3.49
C SER A 110 -7.59 10.59 3.41
N ASN A 111 -6.42 10.13 2.95
CA ASN A 111 -5.22 10.96 2.87
C ASN A 111 -5.10 11.57 1.45
N PRO A 112 -5.30 12.89 1.28
CA PRO A 112 -5.32 13.52 -0.04
C PRO A 112 -3.97 13.39 -0.76
N SER A 113 -2.85 13.49 -0.02
CA SER A 113 -1.51 13.49 -0.59
C SER A 113 -1.21 12.19 -1.33
N VAL A 114 -1.53 11.03 -0.73
CA VAL A 114 -1.29 9.73 -1.36
C VAL A 114 -2.27 9.45 -2.52
N MET A 115 -3.51 9.92 -2.40
CA MET A 115 -4.52 9.75 -3.46
C MET A 115 -4.21 10.58 -4.70
N ILE A 116 -3.80 11.85 -4.51
CA ILE A 116 -3.33 12.71 -5.60
C ILE A 116 -2.06 12.12 -6.21
N GLY A 117 -1.12 11.65 -5.37
CA GLY A 117 0.09 10.95 -5.82
C GLY A 117 -0.22 9.75 -6.73
N ALA A 118 -1.15 8.89 -6.33
CA ALA A 118 -1.61 7.76 -7.16
C ALA A 118 -2.18 8.22 -8.51
N GLY A 119 -2.99 9.28 -8.51
CA GLY A 119 -3.54 9.86 -9.75
C GLY A 119 -2.47 10.51 -10.64
N LEU A 120 -1.38 11.03 -10.08
CA LEU A 120 -0.26 11.60 -10.85
C LEU A 120 0.56 10.48 -11.50
N VAL A 121 0.81 9.38 -10.77
CA VAL A 121 1.44 8.16 -11.32
C VAL A 121 0.58 7.61 -12.47
N ALA A 122 -0.73 7.50 -12.27
CA ALA A 122 -1.66 7.02 -13.30
C ALA A 122 -1.64 7.93 -14.55
N LYS A 123 -1.71 9.26 -14.38
CA LYS A 123 -1.59 10.21 -15.48
C LYS A 123 -0.29 9.99 -16.26
N LYS A 124 0.84 9.88 -15.57
CA LYS A 124 2.13 9.69 -16.23
C LYS A 124 2.22 8.35 -16.96
N ALA A 125 1.66 7.28 -16.39
CA ALA A 125 1.59 5.98 -17.04
C ALA A 125 0.78 6.03 -18.34
N CYS A 126 -0.40 6.68 -18.32
CA CYS A 126 -1.22 6.86 -19.52
C CYS A 126 -0.53 7.73 -20.59
N GLU A 127 0.14 8.82 -20.19
CA GLU A 127 0.95 9.64 -21.11
C GLU A 127 2.09 8.85 -21.77
N LEU A 128 2.58 7.80 -21.10
CA LEU A 128 3.60 6.88 -21.62
C LEU A 128 3.00 5.68 -22.38
N GLY A 129 1.68 5.63 -22.58
CA GLY A 129 1.00 4.55 -23.28
C GLY A 129 0.94 3.22 -22.51
N LEU A 130 1.13 3.25 -21.19
CA LEU A 130 1.03 2.06 -20.35
C LEU A 130 -0.43 1.76 -20.04
N GLU A 131 -0.80 0.48 -20.14
CA GLU A 131 -2.13 -0.03 -19.83
C GLU A 131 -2.08 -1.14 -18.79
N VAL A 132 -3.16 -1.29 -18.03
CA VAL A 132 -3.32 -2.40 -17.08
C VAL A 132 -3.76 -3.64 -17.85
N LYS A 133 -3.17 -4.79 -17.51
CA LYS A 133 -3.55 -6.08 -18.07
C LYS A 133 -5.06 -6.35 -17.86
N PRO A 134 -5.79 -6.84 -18.88
CA PRO A 134 -7.25 -6.85 -18.87
C PRO A 134 -7.86 -7.78 -17.81
N TRP A 135 -7.14 -8.83 -17.40
CA TRP A 135 -7.60 -9.76 -16.36
C TRP A 135 -7.44 -9.23 -14.93
N VAL A 136 -6.79 -8.08 -14.73
CA VAL A 136 -6.62 -7.50 -13.40
C VAL A 136 -7.91 -6.83 -12.99
N LYS A 137 -8.53 -7.34 -11.92
CA LYS A 137 -9.69 -6.67 -11.32
C LYS A 137 -9.23 -5.43 -10.56
N THR A 138 -9.40 -4.27 -11.17
CA THR A 138 -9.10 -2.98 -10.55
C THR A 138 -10.32 -2.43 -9.80
N SER A 139 -10.10 -1.79 -8.67
CA SER A 139 -11.15 -1.04 -7.98
C SER A 139 -10.59 0.17 -7.25
N LEU A 140 -11.41 1.23 -7.20
CA LEU A 140 -11.15 2.44 -6.43
C LEU A 140 -12.37 2.70 -5.56
N ALA A 141 -12.18 2.64 -4.24
CA ALA A 141 -13.22 2.92 -3.25
C ALA A 141 -12.79 4.14 -2.41
N PRO A 142 -13.22 5.36 -2.81
CA PRO A 142 -12.92 6.57 -2.05
C PRO A 142 -13.59 6.52 -0.68
N GLY A 143 -12.83 6.75 0.40
CA GLY A 143 -13.34 6.68 1.78
C GLY A 143 -14.24 7.85 2.19
N SER A 144 -14.38 8.86 1.32
CA SER A 144 -15.27 10.01 1.51
C SER A 144 -15.55 10.68 0.16
N LEU A 145 -16.71 11.35 0.05
CA LEU A 145 -17.08 12.18 -1.12
C LEU A 145 -16.02 13.24 -1.45
N VAL A 146 -15.30 13.70 -0.43
CA VAL A 146 -14.25 14.71 -0.54
C VAL A 146 -13.06 14.19 -1.37
N VAL A 147 -12.78 12.89 -1.31
CA VAL A 147 -11.69 12.24 -2.05
C VAL A 147 -11.96 12.25 -3.55
N THR A 148 -13.20 11.95 -3.94
CA THR A 148 -13.64 12.03 -5.34
C THR A 148 -13.47 13.45 -5.87
N LYS A 149 -13.83 14.47 -5.08
CA LYS A 149 -13.68 15.88 -5.48
C LYS A 149 -12.23 16.27 -5.79
N TYR A 150 -11.24 15.82 -4.99
CA TYR A 150 -9.83 16.10 -5.28
C TYR A 150 -9.33 15.44 -6.57
N LEU A 151 -9.89 14.29 -6.95
CA LEU A 151 -9.52 13.59 -8.17
C LEU A 151 -10.16 14.22 -9.41
N GLU A 152 -11.34 14.83 -9.27
CA GLU A 152 -12.09 15.49 -10.35
C GLU A 152 -11.61 16.92 -10.66
N HIS A 153 -11.17 17.69 -9.66
CA HIS A 153 -10.83 19.12 -9.84
C HIS A 153 -9.38 19.34 -10.30
N ARG A 154 -8.96 18.66 -11.36
CA ARG A 154 -7.66 18.87 -12.03
C ARG A 154 -7.71 19.93 -13.11
#